data_AF-A0A521ZYP1-F1
#
_entry.id   AF-A0A521ZYP1-F1
#
_cell.length_a   1.000
_cell.length_b   1.000
_cell.length_c   1.000
_cell.angle_alpha   90.00
_cell.angle_beta   90.00
_cell.angle_gamma   90.00
#
_symmetry.space_group_name_H-M   'P 1'
#
loop_
_entity.id
_entity.type
_entity.pdbx_description
1 polymer ?
#
loop_
_entity_poly.entity_id
_entity_poly.type
_entity_poly.pdbx_seq_one_letter_code
_entity_poly.pdbx_strand_id
1 'polypeptide(L)'
;MLTNVRIAGKIAVLIAVMALGIVGVGIMSYMGLNAVTADAKRVRIAGEQERLGARINQNVIAMDRSSYRMAAAPGETEDALKFMSENTTTFEKRLDQLSQGLDDAKRPMAEDVRTAYDDYRRAADQTIATARKYEATQLDEGRSEIMQRVRDSR
;
A
#
# COMPACT_ATOMS: atom_id res chain seq x y z
N MET A 1 -44.15 51.19 37.48
CA MET A 1 -43.63 49.94 36.87
C MET A 1 -42.76 50.14 35.62
N LEU A 2 -42.46 51.38 35.17
CA LEU A 2 -41.69 51.64 33.94
C LEU A 2 -40.18 51.92 34.16
N THR A 3 -39.71 52.02 35.40
CA THR A 3 -38.32 52.42 35.72
C THR A 3 -37.28 51.33 35.38
N ASN A 4 -37.68 50.05 35.39
CA ASN A 4 -36.77 48.91 35.15
C ASN A 4 -36.53 48.60 33.66
N VAL A 5 -37.30 49.20 32.74
CA VAL A 5 -37.20 48.94 31.30
C VAL A 5 -35.82 49.35 30.74
N ARG A 6 -35.24 50.43 31.27
CA ARG A 6 -33.87 50.87 30.92
C ARG A 6 -32.79 49.89 31.37
N ILE A 7 -33.01 49.17 32.46
CA ILE A 7 -32.07 48.15 32.96
C ILE A 7 -32.23 46.86 32.15
N ALA A 8 -33.48 46.44 31.88
CA ALA A 8 -33.78 45.29 31.04
C ALA A 8 -33.18 45.42 29.63
N GLY A 9 -33.24 46.60 29.01
CA GLY A 9 -32.62 46.85 27.70
C GLY A 9 -31.09 46.68 27.69
N LYS A 10 -30.39 47.13 28.75
CA LYS A 10 -28.93 46.95 28.87
C LYS A 10 -28.55 45.47 28.99
N ILE A 11 -29.33 44.71 29.77
CA ILE A 11 -29.12 43.26 29.92
C ILE A 11 -29.39 42.54 28.59
N ALA A 12 -30.45 42.91 27.88
CA ALA A 12 -30.78 42.33 26.58
C ALA A 12 -29.67 42.56 25.54
N VAL A 13 -29.07 43.76 25.50
CA VAL A 13 -27.93 44.06 24.61
C VAL A 13 -26.71 43.21 24.99
N LEU A 14 -26.41 43.07 26.28
CA LEU A 14 -25.30 42.23 26.74
C LEU A 14 -25.49 40.76 26.30
N ILE A 15 -26.69 40.22 26.50
CA ILE A 15 -27.04 38.85 26.08
C ILE A 15 -26.91 38.71 24.55
N ALA A 16 -27.38 39.70 23.77
CA ALA A 16 -27.27 39.67 22.32
C ALA A 16 -25.81 39.65 21.84
N VAL A 17 -24.93 40.45 22.46
CA VAL A 17 -23.49 40.45 22.14
C VAL A 17 -22.83 39.13 22.51
N MET A 18 -23.15 38.56 23.69
CA MET A 18 -22.64 37.24 24.08
C MET A 18 -23.14 36.14 23.14
N ALA A 19 -24.40 36.17 22.73
CA ALA A 19 -24.98 35.23 21.77
C ALA A 19 -24.28 35.30 20.40
N LEU A 20 -24.01 36.51 19.90
CA LEU A 20 -23.23 36.71 18.67
C LEU A 20 -21.80 36.16 18.79
N GLY A 21 -21.16 36.35 19.96
CA GLY A 21 -19.85 35.76 20.23
C GLY A 21 -19.86 34.23 20.15
N ILE A 22 -20.86 33.59 20.75
CA ILE A 22 -21.03 32.13 20.71
C ILE A 22 -21.25 31.63 19.28
N VAL A 23 -22.10 32.32 18.51
CA VAL A 23 -22.33 31.98 17.09
C VAL A 23 -21.04 32.10 16.28
N GLY A 24 -20.26 33.16 16.48
CA GLY A 24 -18.98 33.36 15.80
C GLY A 24 -17.97 32.25 16.08
N VAL A 25 -17.84 31.85 17.35
CA VAL A 25 -16.98 30.71 17.74
C VAL A 25 -17.51 29.42 17.11
N GLY A 26 -18.82 29.18 17.13
CA GLY A 26 -19.42 27.99 16.53
C GLY A 26 -19.12 27.84 15.04
N ILE A 27 -19.19 28.94 14.27
CA ILE A 27 -18.83 28.94 12.85
C ILE A 27 -17.35 28.60 12.64
N MET A 28 -16.46 29.26 13.40
CA MET A 28 -15.02 28.98 13.31
C MET A 28 -14.68 27.54 13.69
N SER A 29 -15.29 27.01 14.77
CA SER A 29 -15.12 25.62 15.18
C SER A 29 -15.60 24.65 14.11
N TYR A 30 -16.74 24.92 13.48
CA TYR A 30 -17.27 24.09 12.40
C TYR A 30 -16.33 24.06 11.18
N MET A 31 -15.82 25.22 10.76
CA MET A 31 -14.86 25.30 9.65
C MET A 31 -13.55 24.57 9.98
N GLY A 32 -13.02 24.76 11.21
CA GLY A 32 -11.80 24.10 11.67
C GLY A 32 -11.95 22.57 11.72
N LEU A 33 -13.06 22.07 12.28
CA LEU A 33 -13.33 20.63 12.35
C LEU A 33 -13.46 20.00 10.96
N ASN A 34 -14.09 20.70 10.00
CA ASN A 34 -14.20 20.21 8.63
C ASN A 34 -12.82 20.09 7.95
N ALA A 35 -11.94 21.07 8.14
CA ALA A 35 -10.58 21.02 7.62
C ALA A 35 -9.79 19.85 8.23
N VAL A 36 -9.82 19.71 9.56
CA VAL A 36 -9.17 18.60 10.27
C VAL A 36 -9.71 17.25 9.81
N THR A 37 -11.02 17.13 9.61
CA THR A 37 -11.64 15.89 9.14
C THR A 37 -11.18 15.54 7.71
N ALA A 38 -11.07 16.54 6.84
CA ALA A 38 -10.57 16.34 5.48
C ALA A 38 -9.10 15.88 5.48
N ASP A 39 -8.26 16.50 6.30
CA ASP A 39 -6.85 16.13 6.43
C ASP A 39 -6.68 14.74 7.06
N ALA A 40 -7.44 14.43 8.11
CA ALA A 40 -7.45 13.09 8.70
C ALA A 40 -7.85 12.01 7.68
N LYS A 41 -8.81 12.30 6.80
CA LYS A 41 -9.19 11.39 5.71
C LYS A 41 -8.04 11.17 4.72
N ARG A 42 -7.30 12.22 4.37
CA ARG A 42 -6.12 12.13 3.48
C ARG A 42 -5.01 11.29 4.12
N VAL A 43 -4.70 11.54 5.40
CA VAL A 43 -3.72 10.75 6.16
C VAL A 43 -4.11 9.28 6.22
N ARG A 44 -5.39 8.98 6.47
CA ARG A 44 -5.88 7.60 6.48
C ARG A 44 -5.67 6.90 5.13
N ILE A 45 -6.03 7.56 4.02
CA ILE A 45 -5.86 7.01 2.66
C ILE A 45 -4.38 6.79 2.36
N ALA A 46 -3.52 7.76 2.69
CA ALA A 46 -2.08 7.62 2.49
C ALA A 46 -1.50 6.45 3.31
N GLY A 47 -1.91 6.29 4.57
CA GLY A 47 -1.49 5.17 5.41
C GLY A 47 -2.00 3.81 4.92
N GLU A 48 -3.19 3.75 4.32
CA GLU A 48 -3.71 2.55 3.66
C GLU A 48 -2.88 2.19 2.41
N GLN A 49 -2.55 3.19 1.58
CA GLN A 49 -1.68 3.02 0.41
C GLN A 49 -0.28 2.55 0.81
N GLU A 50 0.32 3.14 1.86
CA GLU A 50 1.65 2.75 2.36
C GLU A 50 1.66 1.31 2.88
N ARG A 51 0.65 0.92 3.67
CA ARG A 51 0.50 -0.46 4.14
C ARG A 51 0.35 -1.44 2.99
N LEU A 52 -0.38 -1.07 1.95
CA LEU A 52 -0.54 -1.89 0.75
C LEU A 52 0.79 -2.04 0.00
N GLY A 53 1.53 -0.95 -0.18
CA GLY A 53 2.89 -0.97 -0.75
C GLY A 53 3.86 -1.84 0.03
N ALA A 54 3.86 -1.76 1.37
CA ALA A 54 4.68 -2.62 2.21
C ALA A 54 4.32 -4.12 2.05
N ARG A 55 3.03 -4.44 1.91
CA ARG A 55 2.54 -5.80 1.66
C ARG A 55 2.94 -6.32 0.28
N ILE A 56 2.92 -5.46 -0.73
CA ILE A 56 3.43 -5.77 -2.08
C ILE A 56 4.92 -6.14 -2.00
N ASN A 57 5.72 -5.35 -1.29
CA ASN A 57 7.14 -5.65 -1.09
C ASN A 57 7.36 -7.00 -0.38
N GLN A 58 6.57 -7.30 0.65
CA GLN A 58 6.62 -8.61 1.32
C GLN A 58 6.32 -9.78 0.37
N ASN A 59 5.40 -9.63 -0.60
CA ASN A 59 5.16 -10.66 -1.61
C ASN A 59 6.39 -10.87 -2.50
N VAL A 60 7.06 -9.80 -2.93
CA VAL A 60 8.30 -9.90 -3.74
C VAL A 60 9.39 -10.66 -2.96
N ILE A 61 9.60 -10.32 -1.68
CA ILE A 61 10.57 -11.02 -0.82
C ILE A 61 10.21 -12.52 -0.67
N ALA A 62 8.92 -12.83 -0.52
CA ALA A 62 8.45 -14.21 -0.41
C ALA A 62 8.69 -14.99 -1.70
N MET A 63 8.47 -14.36 -2.86
CA MET A 63 8.76 -14.94 -4.18
C MET A 63 10.26 -15.17 -4.37
N ASP A 64 11.11 -14.19 -4.05
CA ASP A 64 12.57 -14.30 -4.12
C ASP A 64 13.10 -15.48 -3.28
N ARG A 65 12.62 -15.61 -2.03
CA ARG A 65 12.98 -16.75 -1.15
C ARG A 65 12.56 -18.10 -1.73
N SER A 66 11.46 -18.14 -2.48
CA SER A 66 10.98 -19.37 -3.13
C SER A 66 11.89 -19.77 -4.27
N SER A 67 12.36 -18.80 -5.07
CA SER A 67 13.36 -19.02 -6.11
C SER A 67 14.67 -19.57 -5.55
N TYR A 68 15.15 -19.03 -4.42
CA TYR A 68 16.31 -19.60 -3.73
C TYR A 68 16.07 -21.01 -3.21
N ARG A 69 14.87 -21.31 -2.67
CA ARG A 69 14.54 -22.66 -2.20
C ARG A 69 14.53 -23.67 -3.34
N MET A 70 13.97 -23.30 -4.51
CA MET A 70 14.04 -24.12 -5.73
C MET A 70 15.48 -24.38 -6.17
N ALA A 71 16.34 -23.36 -6.10
CA ALA A 71 17.76 -23.49 -6.44
C ALA A 71 18.54 -24.39 -5.45
N ALA A 72 18.23 -24.28 -4.17
CA ALA A 72 18.93 -24.99 -3.12
C ALA A 72 18.46 -26.45 -2.97
N ALA A 73 17.16 -26.72 -3.15
CA ALA A 73 16.55 -28.04 -2.93
C ALA A 73 15.61 -28.41 -4.10
N PRO A 74 16.15 -28.99 -5.18
CA PRO A 74 15.35 -29.35 -6.37
C PRO A 74 14.19 -30.32 -6.09
N GLY A 75 14.29 -31.16 -5.06
CA GLY A 75 13.20 -32.07 -4.67
C GLY A 75 11.99 -31.40 -3.99
N GLU A 76 12.06 -30.10 -3.70
CA GLU A 76 10.95 -29.30 -3.13
C GLU A 76 10.41 -28.27 -4.14
N THR A 77 10.73 -28.44 -5.43
CA THR A 77 10.41 -27.47 -6.48
C THR A 77 8.91 -27.25 -6.63
N GLU A 78 8.09 -28.29 -6.53
CA GLU A 78 6.64 -28.18 -6.70
C GLU A 78 5.97 -27.35 -5.60
N ASP A 79 6.34 -27.56 -4.33
CA ASP A 79 5.84 -26.77 -3.20
C ASP A 79 6.28 -25.30 -3.29
N ALA A 80 7.54 -25.06 -3.67
CA ALA A 80 8.07 -23.72 -3.83
C ALA A 80 7.39 -22.98 -5.02
N LEU A 81 7.09 -23.69 -6.11
CA LEU A 81 6.33 -23.15 -7.25
C LEU A 81 4.90 -22.76 -6.84
N LYS A 82 4.21 -23.62 -6.08
CA LYS A 82 2.86 -23.33 -5.61
C LYS A 82 2.86 -22.08 -4.73
N PHE A 83 3.77 -22.00 -3.76
CA PHE A 83 3.89 -20.85 -2.88
C PHE A 83 4.25 -19.57 -3.66
N MET A 84 5.13 -19.65 -4.66
CA MET A 84 5.46 -18.52 -5.54
C MET A 84 4.21 -18.07 -6.34
N SER A 85 3.45 -18.99 -6.92
CA SER A 85 2.23 -18.68 -7.69
C SER A 85 1.15 -18.01 -6.83
N GLU A 86 0.96 -18.46 -5.59
CA GLU A 86 0.02 -17.84 -4.65
C GLU A 86 0.44 -16.41 -4.29
N ASN A 87 1.74 -16.18 -4.10
CA ASN A 87 2.28 -14.84 -3.83
C ASN A 87 2.21 -13.92 -5.05
N THR A 88 2.45 -14.43 -6.26
CA THR A 88 2.24 -13.72 -7.53
C THR A 88 0.80 -13.21 -7.64
N THR A 89 -0.17 -14.11 -7.48
CA THR A 89 -1.59 -13.74 -7.58
C THR A 89 -1.97 -12.68 -6.53
N THR A 90 -1.39 -12.79 -5.33
CA THR A 90 -1.62 -11.84 -4.25
C THR A 90 -0.96 -10.48 -4.53
N PHE A 91 0.25 -10.47 -5.08
CA PHE A 91 0.97 -9.28 -5.51
C PHE A 91 0.16 -8.52 -6.56
N GLU A 92 -0.27 -9.19 -7.63
CA GLU A 92 -1.01 -8.58 -8.74
C GLU A 92 -2.31 -7.92 -8.25
N LYS A 93 -3.09 -8.65 -7.43
CA LYS A 93 -4.31 -8.11 -6.81
C LYS A 93 -4.04 -6.87 -5.97
N ARG A 94 -2.96 -6.87 -5.18
CA ARG A 94 -2.59 -5.73 -4.32
C ARG A 94 -2.10 -4.54 -5.15
N LEU A 95 -1.35 -4.78 -6.22
CA LEU A 95 -0.88 -3.74 -7.13
C LEU A 95 -2.06 -3.10 -7.88
N ASP A 96 -3.04 -3.89 -8.31
CA ASP A 96 -4.28 -3.39 -8.90
C ASP A 96 -5.07 -2.53 -7.91
N GLN A 97 -5.24 -3.02 -6.67
CA GLN A 97 -5.88 -2.26 -5.60
C GLN A 97 -5.17 -0.94 -5.30
N LEU A 98 -3.83 -0.96 -5.28
CA LEU A 98 -3.02 0.23 -5.07
C LEU A 98 -3.25 1.21 -6.23
N SER A 99 -3.16 0.74 -7.47
CA SER A 99 -3.32 1.56 -8.68
C SER A 99 -4.68 2.24 -8.77
N GLN A 100 -5.75 1.55 -8.37
CA GLN A 100 -7.11 2.10 -8.32
C GLN A 100 -7.28 3.17 -7.24
N GLY A 101 -6.52 3.08 -6.15
CA GLY A 101 -6.57 4.01 -5.03
C GLY A 101 -5.65 5.24 -5.18
N LEU A 102 -4.79 5.28 -6.20
CA LEU A 102 -3.84 6.38 -6.42
C LEU A 102 -4.45 7.52 -7.22
N ASP A 103 -4.07 8.75 -6.83
CA ASP A 103 -4.33 9.96 -7.61
C ASP A 103 -3.55 9.91 -8.94
N ASP A 104 -4.02 10.64 -9.96
CA ASP A 104 -3.43 10.64 -11.31
C ASP A 104 -1.93 10.96 -11.30
N ALA A 105 -1.47 11.84 -10.40
CA ALA A 105 -0.07 12.21 -10.26
C ALA A 105 0.84 11.05 -9.79
N LYS A 106 0.28 10.04 -9.11
CA LYS A 106 1.02 8.89 -8.56
C LYS A 106 0.83 7.61 -9.37
N ARG A 107 -0.13 7.58 -10.29
CA ARG A 107 -0.41 6.42 -11.16
C ARG A 107 0.83 5.94 -11.96
N PRO A 108 1.70 6.84 -12.49
CA PRO A 108 2.93 6.40 -13.17
C PRO A 108 3.85 5.54 -12.29
N MET A 109 3.92 5.82 -10.99
CA MET A 109 4.76 5.02 -10.07
C MET A 109 4.28 3.56 -9.95
N ALA A 110 2.96 3.32 -10.07
CA ALA A 110 2.43 1.96 -10.06
C ALA A 110 2.68 1.24 -11.39
N GLU A 111 2.73 1.97 -12.49
CA GLU A 111 3.11 1.43 -13.81
C GLU A 111 4.60 1.07 -13.85
N ASP A 112 5.47 1.87 -13.23
CA ASP A 112 6.89 1.55 -13.08
C ASP A 112 7.08 0.23 -12.29
N VAL A 113 6.34 0.06 -11.19
CA VAL A 113 6.36 -1.17 -10.40
C VAL A 113 5.86 -2.36 -11.21
N ARG A 114 4.81 -2.19 -12.04
CA ARG A 114 4.32 -3.25 -12.91
C ARG A 114 5.36 -3.65 -13.95
N THR A 115 6.03 -2.68 -14.55
CA THR A 115 7.09 -2.92 -15.54
C THR A 115 8.25 -3.69 -14.93
N ALA A 116 8.74 -3.25 -13.77
CA ALA A 116 9.81 -3.96 -13.05
C ALA A 116 9.38 -5.38 -12.63
N TYR A 117 8.11 -5.56 -12.27
CA TYR A 117 7.57 -6.88 -11.96
C TYR A 117 7.51 -7.80 -13.19
N ASP A 118 7.12 -7.31 -14.35
CA ASP A 118 7.10 -8.09 -15.59
C ASP A 118 8.50 -8.54 -16.00
N ASP A 119 9.51 -7.70 -15.78
CA ASP A 119 10.93 -8.05 -15.97
C ASP A 119 11.36 -9.17 -15.02
N TYR A 120 11.06 -9.02 -13.72
CA TYR A 120 11.32 -10.05 -12.71
C TYR A 120 10.64 -11.38 -13.07
N ARG A 121 9.36 -11.34 -13.49
CA ARG A 121 8.60 -12.55 -13.83
C ARG A 121 9.25 -13.32 -14.98
N ARG A 122 9.69 -12.60 -16.03
CA ARG A 122 10.41 -13.21 -17.16
C ARG A 122 11.70 -13.89 -16.72
N ALA A 123 12.47 -13.29 -15.82
CA ALA A 123 13.69 -13.88 -15.28
C ALA A 123 13.40 -15.09 -14.35
N ALA A 124 12.34 -15.01 -13.54
CA ALA A 124 11.92 -16.09 -12.67
C ALA A 124 11.42 -17.31 -13.47
N ASP A 125 10.66 -17.11 -14.54
CA ASP A 125 10.20 -18.18 -15.44
C ASP A 125 11.38 -18.94 -16.06
N GLN A 126 12.44 -18.23 -16.44
CA GLN A 126 13.68 -18.86 -16.93
C GLN A 126 14.36 -19.70 -15.84
N THR A 127 14.39 -19.21 -14.60
CA THR A 127 14.96 -19.94 -13.46
C THR A 127 14.19 -21.23 -13.19
N ILE A 128 12.85 -21.17 -13.22
CA ILE A 128 11.97 -22.32 -13.06
C ILE A 128 12.20 -23.35 -14.17
N ALA A 129 12.29 -22.90 -15.42
CA ALA A 129 12.55 -23.78 -16.56
C ALA A 129 13.89 -24.51 -16.41
N THR A 130 14.93 -23.80 -15.95
CA THR A 130 16.25 -24.38 -15.66
C THR A 130 16.18 -25.37 -14.49
N ALA A 131 15.49 -25.03 -13.40
CA ALA A 131 15.31 -25.93 -12.25
C ALA A 131 14.64 -27.25 -12.65
N ARG A 132 13.54 -27.20 -13.42
CA ARG A 132 12.86 -28.40 -13.92
C ARG A 132 13.74 -29.27 -14.83
N LYS A 133 14.61 -28.65 -15.62
CA LYS A 133 15.55 -29.38 -16.50
C LYS A 133 16.56 -30.21 -15.69
N TYR A 134 17.05 -29.67 -14.57
CA TYR A 134 18.05 -30.33 -13.73
C TYR A 134 17.45 -31.20 -12.62
N GLU A 135 16.17 -31.03 -12.26
CA GLU A 135 15.46 -31.97 -11.37
C GLU A 135 15.44 -33.41 -11.94
N ALA A 136 15.40 -33.54 -13.27
CA ALA A 136 15.47 -34.82 -13.97
C ALA A 136 16.90 -35.43 -14.04
N THR A 137 17.94 -34.66 -13.71
CA THR A 137 19.34 -35.06 -13.86
C THR A 137 20.08 -34.77 -12.55
N GLN A 138 20.15 -35.75 -11.64
CA GLN A 138 20.86 -35.63 -10.36
C GLN A 138 22.25 -35.01 -10.54
N LEU A 139 22.48 -33.70 -10.28
CA LEU A 139 23.82 -33.14 -10.45
C LEU A 139 24.07 -31.78 -9.77
N ASP A 140 25.23 -31.71 -9.11
CA ASP A 140 25.90 -30.52 -8.56
C ASP A 140 26.15 -29.41 -9.60
N GLU A 141 26.25 -29.73 -10.90
CA GLU A 141 26.49 -28.75 -11.97
C GLU A 141 25.26 -27.85 -12.25
N GLY A 142 24.04 -28.39 -12.13
CA GLY A 142 22.81 -27.61 -12.33
C GLY A 142 22.57 -26.58 -11.22
N ARG A 143 23.06 -26.86 -10.00
CA ARG A 143 22.93 -25.97 -8.83
C ARG A 143 23.65 -24.63 -9.03
N SER A 144 24.80 -24.64 -9.70
CA SER A 144 25.58 -23.43 -10.01
C SER A 144 24.84 -22.53 -10.99
N GLU A 145 24.27 -23.11 -12.07
CA GLU A 145 23.54 -22.35 -13.09
C GLU A 145 22.25 -21.74 -12.52
N ILE A 146 21.49 -22.50 -11.71
CA ILE A 146 20.27 -21.97 -11.09
C ILE A 146 20.60 -20.83 -10.12
N MET A 147 21.66 -20.98 -9.31
CA MET A 147 22.11 -19.91 -8.40
C MET A 147 22.62 -18.66 -9.12
N GLN A 148 23.17 -18.79 -10.32
CA GLN A 148 23.57 -17.65 -11.15
C GLN A 148 22.32 -16.92 -11.70
N ARG A 149 21.34 -17.66 -12.22
CA ARG A 149 20.09 -17.07 -12.74
C ARG A 149 19.25 -16.37 -11.68
N VAL A 150 19.19 -16.91 -10.46
CA VAL A 150 18.52 -16.22 -9.34
C VAL A 150 19.20 -14.88 -9.04
N ARG A 151 20.54 -14.85 -9.07
CA ARG A 151 21.32 -13.62 -8.87
C ARG A 151 21.09 -12.59 -9.97
N ASP A 152 20.96 -13.03 -11.22
CA ASP A 152 20.75 -12.14 -12.37
C ASP A 152 19.30 -11.63 -12.47
N SER A 153 18.35 -12.22 -11.73
CA SER A 153 16.94 -11.77 -11.67
C SER A 153 16.65 -10.64 -10.68
N ARG A 154 17.68 -10.23 -9.92
CA ARG A 154 17.64 -9.14 -8.94
C ARG A 154 17.89 -7.79 -9.60
#